data_AF-K9KE50-F1
#
_entry.id   AF-K9KE50-F1
#
_cell.length_a   1.000
_cell.length_b   1.000
_cell.length_c   1.000
_cell.angle_alpha   90.00
_cell.angle_beta   90.00
_cell.angle_gamma   90.00
#
_symmetry.space_group_name_H-M   'P 1'
#
loop_
_entity.id
_entity.type
_entity.pdbx_description
1 polymer ?
#
loop_
_entity_poly.entity_id
_entity_poly.type
_entity_poly.pdbx_seq_one_letter_code
_entity_poly.pdbx_strand_id
1 'polypeptide(L)'
;DYQNDNQASWVHRMLMALVSDSALFNTREGRAGKVHNFMLGLNLNTSYPLSPLRNFTTQESLDEDELDAAVADPDEFERIYEPLDVKSKKIHVVDSGLTFNLPYPLILRPQRGVDLIISFDFSARPSDSSPPFKELLLAEKWAKMNKLPFPKIDPYVFDREGLKECYVFKPKNPDVEKDCPTIIHFVLANINFRKYKAPGVPRETKEEKEIADFDIFDDPESPFSTFNFQYPNQAFKRLHDLMHFNTLNNIDVIKNAIVESIEYRRQNPSRCSVSLSNVEARRFFNKEFLNKPTA
;
A
#
# COMPACT_ATOMS: atom_id res chain seq x y z
N ASP A 1 15.95 -3.13 34.03
CA ASP A 1 16.14 -2.92 32.58
C ASP A 1 17.43 -3.47 31.97
N TYR A 2 18.58 -3.49 32.66
CA TYR A 2 19.84 -4.05 32.12
C TYR A 2 19.92 -5.58 31.88
N GLN A 3 18.93 -6.37 32.35
CA GLN A 3 18.97 -7.84 32.25
C GLN A 3 18.23 -8.41 31.02
N ASN A 4 17.18 -7.75 30.52
CA ASN A 4 16.39 -8.26 29.38
C ASN A 4 17.09 -8.06 28.03
N ASP A 5 17.76 -6.92 27.81
CA ASP A 5 18.56 -6.68 26.60
C ASP A 5 19.70 -7.68 26.44
N ASN A 6 20.27 -8.14 27.56
CA ASN A 6 21.33 -9.12 27.54
C ASN A 6 20.83 -10.49 27.08
N GLN A 7 19.61 -10.90 27.48
CA GLN A 7 19.07 -12.21 27.14
C GLN A 7 18.61 -12.32 25.67
N ALA A 8 17.97 -11.27 25.13
CA ALA A 8 17.66 -11.19 23.70
C ALA A 8 18.94 -11.13 22.84
N SER A 9 19.97 -10.41 23.32
CA SER A 9 21.31 -10.42 22.73
C SER A 9 21.96 -11.80 22.79
N TRP A 10 21.76 -12.59 23.85
CA TRP A 10 22.23 -13.98 23.93
C TRP A 10 21.51 -14.92 22.97
N VAL A 11 20.19 -14.80 22.80
CA VAL A 11 19.44 -15.59 21.80
C VAL A 11 19.87 -15.19 20.39
N HIS A 12 20.01 -13.89 20.12
CA HIS A 12 20.53 -13.40 18.85
C HIS A 12 21.96 -13.87 18.61
N ARG A 13 22.84 -13.84 19.63
CA ARG A 13 24.21 -14.35 19.56
C ARG A 13 24.28 -15.86 19.38
N MET A 14 23.39 -16.62 20.01
CA MET A 14 23.30 -18.07 19.87
C MET A 14 22.80 -18.45 18.48
N LEU A 15 21.76 -17.76 17.99
CA LEU A 15 21.25 -17.92 16.65
C LEU A 15 22.31 -17.50 15.63
N MET A 16 22.93 -16.33 15.79
CA MET A 16 24.03 -15.87 14.95
C MET A 16 25.25 -16.77 15.04
N ALA A 17 25.57 -17.42 16.16
CA ALA A 17 26.66 -18.39 16.25
C ALA A 17 26.36 -19.66 15.44
N LEU A 18 25.15 -20.21 15.57
CA LEU A 18 24.68 -21.36 14.76
C LEU A 18 24.61 -21.02 13.26
N VAL A 19 24.22 -19.79 12.96
CA VAL A 19 24.07 -19.20 11.61
C VAL A 19 25.42 -18.78 11.05
N SER A 20 26.40 -18.40 11.87
CA SER A 20 27.75 -18.00 11.45
C SER A 20 28.67 -19.20 11.23
N ASP A 21 28.47 -20.27 12.00
CA ASP A 21 29.12 -21.56 11.79
C ASP A 21 28.65 -22.23 10.49
N SER A 22 27.50 -21.81 9.96
CA SER A 22 27.01 -22.23 8.65
C SER A 22 27.26 -21.11 7.61
N ALA A 23 28.18 -21.35 6.67
CA ALA A 23 28.54 -20.38 5.61
C ALA A 23 27.36 -19.87 4.73
N LEU A 24 26.16 -20.45 4.88
CA LEU A 24 24.94 -20.13 4.14
C LEU A 24 24.26 -18.82 4.56
N PHE A 25 24.39 -18.38 5.81
CA PHE A 25 23.60 -17.23 6.30
C PHE A 25 24.40 -15.93 6.53
N ASN A 26 25.72 -16.00 6.43
CA ASN A 26 26.60 -14.84 6.57
C ASN A 26 26.64 -13.94 5.32
N THR A 27 26.12 -14.39 4.18
CA THR A 27 26.06 -13.58 2.96
C THR A 27 24.73 -12.81 2.89
N ARG A 28 24.70 -11.69 2.15
CA ARG A 28 23.42 -11.03 1.77
C ARG A 28 22.43 -12.02 1.14
N GLU A 29 22.93 -13.07 0.51
CA GLU A 29 22.14 -14.16 -0.07
C GLU A 29 21.38 -15.01 0.95
N GLY A 30 21.81 -15.02 2.22
CA GLY A 30 21.14 -15.75 3.30
C GLY A 30 20.07 -14.92 4.04
N ARG A 31 20.02 -13.60 3.83
CA ARG A 31 19.06 -12.69 4.50
C ARG A 31 17.85 -12.34 3.64
N ALA A 32 18.01 -12.31 2.31
CA ALA A 32 16.91 -12.17 1.36
C ALA A 32 16.47 -13.54 0.85
N GLY A 33 15.17 -13.75 0.67
CA GLY A 33 14.66 -15.00 0.10
C GLY A 33 15.20 -15.21 -1.31
N LYS A 34 15.73 -16.40 -1.61
CA LYS A 34 16.26 -16.72 -2.93
C LYS A 34 15.53 -17.93 -3.49
N VAL A 35 14.92 -17.77 -4.66
CA VAL A 35 14.11 -18.81 -5.32
C VAL A 35 14.62 -19.08 -6.73
N HIS A 36 14.25 -20.22 -7.31
CA HIS A 36 14.55 -20.51 -8.71
C HIS A 36 13.90 -19.47 -9.63
N ASN A 37 14.65 -19.01 -10.63
CA ASN A 37 14.16 -18.04 -11.58
C ASN A 37 13.22 -18.70 -12.60
N PHE A 38 11.92 -18.45 -12.48
CA PHE A 38 10.93 -18.95 -13.43
C PHE A 38 10.97 -18.24 -14.80
N MET A 39 11.75 -17.16 -14.93
CA MET A 39 11.97 -16.41 -16.17
C MET A 39 13.21 -16.88 -16.95
N LEU A 40 13.97 -17.84 -16.41
CA LEU A 40 15.22 -18.32 -17.01
C LEU A 40 15.00 -18.84 -18.44
N GLY A 41 15.72 -18.27 -19.40
CA GLY A 41 15.68 -18.69 -20.80
C GLY A 41 14.46 -18.19 -21.59
N LEU A 42 13.63 -17.32 -21.01
CA LEU A 42 12.55 -16.67 -21.75
C LEU A 42 13.07 -15.53 -22.64
N ASN A 43 12.47 -15.40 -23.82
CA ASN A 43 12.60 -14.21 -24.64
C ASN A 43 11.52 -13.20 -24.22
N LEU A 44 11.92 -12.15 -23.51
CA LEU A 44 11.00 -11.07 -23.13
C LEU A 44 10.99 -10.00 -24.21
N ASN A 45 9.80 -9.74 -24.76
CA ASN A 45 9.54 -8.50 -25.47
C ASN A 45 9.27 -7.40 -24.43
N THR A 46 9.77 -6.18 -24.65
CA THR A 46 9.64 -4.98 -23.81
C THR A 46 8.22 -4.42 -23.71
N SER A 47 7.20 -5.26 -23.85
CA SER A 47 5.78 -4.88 -23.91
C SER A 47 5.04 -4.98 -22.56
N TYR A 48 5.72 -5.19 -21.43
CA TYR A 48 5.12 -5.28 -20.08
C TYR A 48 5.88 -4.36 -19.11
N PRO A 49 5.20 -3.58 -18.23
CA PRO A 49 3.91 -3.83 -17.60
C PRO A 49 2.80 -2.91 -18.10
N LEU A 50 2.65 -2.77 -19.41
CA LEU A 50 1.38 -2.27 -19.95
C LEU A 50 0.39 -3.41 -19.88
N SER A 51 -0.62 -3.29 -19.02
CA SER A 51 -1.78 -4.17 -19.11
C SER A 51 -2.21 -4.23 -20.57
N PRO A 52 -2.16 -5.39 -21.25
CA PRO A 52 -2.43 -5.51 -22.68
C PRO A 52 -3.92 -5.25 -23.00
N LEU A 53 -4.68 -4.80 -22.01
CA LEU A 53 -6.11 -4.58 -22.03
C LEU A 53 -6.51 -3.10 -22.05
N ARG A 54 -5.63 -2.16 -21.72
CA ARG A 54 -5.97 -0.73 -21.73
C ARG A 54 -5.70 -0.15 -23.12
N ASN A 55 -6.71 0.47 -23.73
CA ASN A 55 -6.49 1.34 -24.88
C ASN A 55 -5.66 2.56 -24.42
N PHE A 56 -4.73 3.01 -25.26
CA PHE A 56 -3.77 4.10 -24.97
C PHE A 56 -4.38 5.48 -24.73
N THR A 57 -5.70 5.61 -24.63
CA THR A 57 -6.38 6.88 -24.41
C THR A 57 -6.68 7.09 -22.92
N THR A 58 -5.80 7.83 -22.24
CA THR A 58 -5.93 8.59 -20.95
C THR A 58 -4.55 8.52 -20.27
N GLN A 59 -3.70 9.55 -20.20
CA GLN A 59 -3.89 10.99 -20.15
C GLN A 59 -2.96 11.66 -21.17
N GLU A 60 -3.51 12.28 -22.21
CA GLU A 60 -2.80 13.38 -22.86
C GLU A 60 -2.96 14.60 -21.95
N SER A 61 -1.84 15.31 -21.72
CA SER A 61 -1.69 16.52 -20.90
C SER A 61 -2.15 16.39 -19.44
N LEU A 62 -1.23 16.02 -18.56
CA LEU A 62 -1.17 16.65 -17.25
C LEU A 62 0.24 17.19 -17.14
N ASP A 63 0.32 18.51 -17.05
CA ASP A 63 1.55 19.27 -16.88
C ASP A 63 2.43 18.61 -15.82
N GLU A 64 3.75 18.75 -15.98
CA GLU A 64 4.71 18.47 -14.92
C GLU A 64 4.32 19.36 -13.73
N ASP A 65 3.43 18.87 -12.86
CA ASP A 65 3.16 19.47 -11.57
C ASP A 65 4.49 19.42 -10.83
N GLU A 66 5.19 20.56 -10.84
CA GLU A 66 6.50 20.88 -10.28
C GLU A 66 6.53 20.76 -8.73
N LEU A 67 5.60 19.98 -8.16
CA LEU A 67 5.34 19.82 -6.75
C LEU A 67 5.18 18.34 -6.32
N ASP A 68 5.92 17.42 -6.96
CA ASP A 68 6.19 16.06 -6.43
C ASP A 68 7.12 16.10 -5.17
N ALA A 69 7.08 17.20 -4.41
CA ALA A 69 7.95 17.51 -3.28
C ALA A 69 7.75 16.60 -2.05
N ALA A 70 6.76 15.71 -2.07
CA ALA A 70 6.50 14.80 -0.97
C ALA A 70 7.31 13.50 -1.03
N VAL A 71 8.00 13.24 -2.15
CA VAL A 71 8.84 12.05 -2.29
C VAL A 71 10.30 12.45 -2.14
N ALA A 72 10.84 12.15 -0.96
CA ALA A 72 12.14 12.62 -0.49
C ALA A 72 13.34 12.10 -1.32
N ASP A 73 13.14 11.05 -2.12
CA ASP A 73 14.20 10.42 -2.91
C ASP A 73 13.84 10.40 -4.42
N PRO A 74 14.58 11.12 -5.29
CA PRO A 74 14.40 11.07 -6.73
C PRO A 74 14.67 9.67 -7.33
N ASP A 75 15.44 8.81 -6.64
CA ASP A 75 15.86 7.49 -7.11
C ASP A 75 14.98 6.34 -6.58
N GLU A 76 13.92 6.63 -5.81
CA GLU A 76 13.09 5.60 -5.13
C GLU A 76 12.48 4.55 -6.07
N PHE A 77 12.37 4.85 -7.37
CA PHE A 77 11.87 3.94 -8.42
C PHE A 77 12.83 3.82 -9.61
N GLU A 78 14.13 4.09 -9.45
CA GLU A 78 15.15 4.17 -10.52
C GLU A 78 15.12 2.97 -11.50
N ARG A 79 14.82 1.76 -10.99
CA ARG A 79 14.86 0.51 -11.75
C ARG A 79 13.48 -0.09 -12.06
N ILE A 80 12.41 0.68 -11.94
CA ILE A 80 11.04 0.16 -12.09
C ILE A 80 10.73 -0.40 -13.50
N TYR A 81 11.40 0.10 -14.52
CA TYR A 81 11.25 -0.35 -15.90
C TYR A 81 12.28 -1.39 -16.34
N GLU A 82 13.20 -1.78 -15.44
CA GLU A 82 14.19 -2.80 -15.77
C GLU A 82 13.49 -4.16 -15.96
N PRO A 83 13.66 -4.81 -17.11
CA PRO A 83 13.11 -6.15 -17.32
C PRO A 83 13.66 -7.12 -16.28
N LEU A 84 12.82 -8.09 -15.88
CA LEU A 84 13.27 -9.19 -15.03
C LEU A 84 14.43 -9.93 -15.70
N ASP A 85 15.43 -10.29 -14.90
CA ASP A 85 16.58 -11.06 -15.37
C ASP A 85 16.13 -12.44 -15.86
N VAL A 86 16.46 -12.76 -17.12
CA VAL A 86 16.16 -14.04 -17.77
C VAL A 86 17.38 -14.96 -17.89
N LYS A 87 18.54 -14.53 -17.42
CA LYS A 87 19.81 -15.24 -17.55
C LYS A 87 20.24 -15.90 -16.24
N SER A 88 19.93 -15.29 -15.10
CA SER A 88 20.28 -15.87 -13.80
C SER A 88 19.40 -17.07 -13.43
N LYS A 89 20.00 -18.08 -12.78
CA LYS A 89 19.30 -19.30 -12.35
C LYS A 89 18.36 -19.08 -11.15
N LYS A 90 18.53 -17.98 -10.43
CA LYS A 90 17.84 -17.68 -9.18
C LYS A 90 17.54 -16.18 -9.12
N ILE A 91 16.44 -15.83 -8.48
CA ILE A 91 16.00 -14.44 -8.23
C ILE A 91 15.87 -14.20 -6.73
N HIS A 92 15.94 -12.93 -6.35
CA HIS A 92 15.74 -12.47 -4.97
C HIS A 92 14.30 -12.00 -4.78
N VAL A 93 13.70 -12.40 -3.67
CA VAL A 93 12.41 -11.93 -3.20
C VAL A 93 12.59 -11.32 -1.82
N VAL A 94 12.08 -10.11 -1.64
CA VAL A 94 12.24 -9.29 -0.44
C VAL A 94 10.91 -8.72 -0.01
N ASP A 95 10.85 -8.18 1.20
CA ASP A 95 9.68 -7.49 1.72
C ASP A 95 9.35 -6.26 0.84
N SER A 96 8.07 -6.10 0.50
CA SER A 96 7.58 -4.96 -0.30
C SER A 96 7.59 -3.65 0.49
N GLY A 97 7.60 -3.71 1.83
CA GLY A 97 7.77 -2.53 2.69
C GLY A 97 9.12 -1.81 2.53
N LEU A 98 10.07 -2.41 1.79
CA LEU A 98 11.29 -1.73 1.35
C LEU A 98 11.05 -0.67 0.27
N THR A 99 9.90 -0.71 -0.43
CA THR A 99 9.49 0.31 -1.40
C THR A 99 8.40 1.18 -0.81
N PHE A 100 7.26 0.60 -0.45
CA PHE A 100 6.21 1.27 0.33
C PHE A 100 5.29 0.25 1.00
N ASN A 101 4.69 0.62 2.12
CA ASN A 101 3.97 -0.33 3.00
C ASN A 101 2.54 -0.68 2.54
N LEU A 102 2.03 -0.08 1.47
CA LEU A 102 0.65 -0.27 1.01
C LEU A 102 0.60 -1.15 -0.25
N PRO A 103 -0.10 -2.30 -0.25
CA PRO A 103 -0.03 -3.29 -1.33
C PRO A 103 -0.89 -2.95 -2.57
N TYR A 104 -0.89 -1.68 -2.99
CA TYR A 104 -1.61 -1.19 -4.18
C TYR A 104 -1.26 -1.92 -5.48
N PRO A 105 -0.01 -2.35 -5.76
CA PRO A 105 0.31 -3.10 -6.97
C PRO A 105 -0.52 -4.36 -7.16
N LEU A 106 -0.97 -4.98 -6.07
CA LEU A 106 -1.85 -6.14 -6.15
C LEU A 106 -3.21 -5.72 -6.70
N ILE A 107 -3.87 -4.75 -6.09
CA ILE A 107 -5.27 -4.43 -6.38
C ILE A 107 -5.48 -3.52 -7.59
N LEU A 108 -4.49 -2.69 -7.93
CA LEU A 108 -4.53 -1.81 -9.11
C LEU A 108 -4.24 -2.53 -10.43
N ARG A 109 -4.04 -3.85 -10.40
CA ARG A 109 -3.97 -4.67 -11.61
C ARG A 109 -5.27 -4.46 -12.42
N PRO A 110 -5.21 -3.94 -13.67
CA PRO A 110 -6.42 -3.56 -14.41
C PRO A 110 -7.41 -4.70 -14.63
N GLN A 111 -6.93 -5.95 -14.68
CA GLN A 111 -7.79 -7.13 -14.80
C GLN A 111 -8.71 -7.33 -13.58
N ARG A 112 -8.41 -6.73 -12.42
CA ARG A 112 -9.23 -6.85 -11.23
C ARG A 112 -10.40 -5.87 -11.20
N GLY A 113 -10.30 -4.74 -11.92
CA GLY A 113 -11.39 -3.75 -12.03
C GLY A 113 -11.95 -3.32 -10.68
N VAL A 114 -11.08 -3.00 -9.72
CA VAL A 114 -11.49 -2.62 -8.36
C VAL A 114 -11.97 -1.17 -8.37
N ASP A 115 -13.23 -0.95 -8.01
CA ASP A 115 -13.84 0.40 -7.98
C ASP A 115 -13.72 1.08 -6.60
N LEU A 116 -13.62 0.29 -5.52
CA LEU A 116 -13.55 0.78 -4.14
C LEU A 116 -12.44 0.03 -3.40
N ILE A 117 -11.52 0.79 -2.81
CA ILE A 117 -10.42 0.28 -2.01
C ILE A 117 -10.59 0.79 -0.58
N ILE A 118 -10.67 -0.13 0.38
CA ILE A 118 -10.66 0.20 1.81
C ILE A 118 -9.27 -0.18 2.33
N SER A 119 -8.41 0.83 2.43
CA SER A 119 -7.01 0.72 2.83
C SER A 119 -6.89 0.95 4.34
N PHE A 120 -6.03 0.17 4.99
CA PHE A 120 -5.66 0.34 6.40
C PHE A 120 -4.14 0.50 6.47
N ASP A 121 -3.68 1.64 6.98
CA ASP A 121 -2.27 1.97 7.12
C ASP A 121 -1.81 1.90 8.57
N PHE A 122 -0.82 1.03 8.81
CA PHE A 122 -0.18 0.78 10.09
C PHE A 122 1.29 1.23 10.09
N SER A 123 1.69 2.02 9.10
CA SER A 123 3.07 2.48 8.95
C SER A 123 3.48 3.32 10.15
N ALA A 124 4.71 3.10 10.61
CA ALA A 124 5.29 3.90 11.66
C ALA A 124 5.39 5.37 11.21
N ARG A 125 5.01 6.28 12.11
CA ARG A 125 5.15 7.73 11.89
C ARG A 125 6.14 8.31 12.91
N PRO A 126 6.78 9.45 12.61
CA PRO A 126 7.65 10.13 13.57
C PRO A 126 6.93 10.51 14.88
N SER A 127 5.62 10.76 14.80
CA SER A 127 4.77 11.12 15.94
C SER A 127 3.30 10.80 15.63
N ASP A 128 2.47 10.64 16.66
CA ASP A 128 1.01 10.47 16.53
C ASP A 128 0.39 11.62 15.75
N SER A 129 0.95 12.82 15.87
CA SER A 129 0.49 14.05 15.19
C SER A 129 1.07 14.25 13.79
N SER A 130 1.93 13.35 13.30
CA SER A 130 2.53 13.48 11.96
C SER A 130 1.51 13.18 10.84
N PRO A 131 1.62 13.84 9.67
CA PRO A 131 0.77 13.55 8.52
C PRO A 131 0.86 12.07 8.08
N PRO A 132 -0.26 11.34 7.98
CA PRO A 132 -0.24 9.90 7.73
C PRO A 132 -0.31 9.52 6.24
N PHE A 133 0.32 10.30 5.35
CA PHE A 133 0.15 10.14 3.90
C PHE A 133 1.40 9.72 3.14
N LYS A 134 2.54 9.56 3.81
CA LYS A 134 3.83 9.24 3.15
C LYS A 134 3.71 8.02 2.22
N GLU A 135 3.25 6.89 2.75
CA GLU A 135 3.15 5.63 2.01
C GLU A 135 2.04 5.66 0.93
N LEU A 136 0.99 6.47 1.16
CA LEU A 136 -0.08 6.69 0.19
C LEU A 136 0.41 7.51 -1.02
N LEU A 137 1.23 8.54 -0.78
CA LEU A 137 1.84 9.36 -1.82
C LEU A 137 2.87 8.57 -2.64
N LEU A 138 3.64 7.66 -2.00
CA LEU A 138 4.49 6.71 -2.71
C LEU A 138 3.69 5.78 -3.62
N ALA A 139 2.53 5.30 -3.15
CA ALA A 139 1.63 4.48 -3.96
C ALA A 139 1.03 5.27 -5.14
N GLU A 140 0.68 6.55 -4.95
CA GLU A 140 0.23 7.45 -6.03
C GLU A 140 1.33 7.65 -7.08
N LYS A 141 2.57 7.96 -6.66
CA LYS A 141 3.73 8.07 -7.57
C LYS A 141 3.96 6.78 -8.34
N TRP A 142 3.94 5.63 -7.67
CA TRP A 142 4.06 4.32 -8.31
C TRP A 142 2.96 4.09 -9.35
N ALA A 143 1.71 4.41 -9.03
CA ALA A 143 0.58 4.24 -9.95
C ALA A 143 0.72 5.15 -11.18
N LYS A 144 1.11 6.41 -10.98
CA LYS A 144 1.40 7.38 -12.06
C LYS A 144 2.49 6.87 -13.00
N MET A 145 3.62 6.39 -12.45
CA MET A 145 4.71 5.80 -13.24
C MET A 145 4.24 4.57 -14.05
N ASN A 146 3.38 3.73 -13.48
CA ASN A 146 2.83 2.56 -14.16
C ASN A 146 1.61 2.88 -15.05
N LYS A 147 1.24 4.15 -15.22
CA LYS A 147 0.08 4.59 -16.00
C LYS A 147 -1.22 3.91 -15.54
N LEU A 148 -1.36 3.72 -14.23
CA LEU A 148 -2.53 3.14 -13.59
C LEU A 148 -3.43 4.24 -13.02
N PRO A 149 -4.77 4.09 -13.08
CA PRO A 149 -5.69 5.02 -12.44
C PRO A 149 -5.48 5.05 -10.92
N PHE A 150 -5.40 6.25 -10.36
CA PHE A 150 -5.31 6.49 -8.92
C PHE A 150 -5.92 7.86 -8.60
N PRO A 151 -6.76 8.00 -7.56
CA PRO A 151 -7.37 9.29 -7.24
C PRO A 151 -6.31 10.26 -6.73
N LYS A 152 -6.31 11.50 -7.21
CA LYS A 152 -5.32 12.50 -6.82
C LYS A 152 -5.37 12.78 -5.32
N ILE A 153 -4.25 12.65 -4.63
CA ILE A 153 -4.14 12.98 -3.21
C ILE A 153 -3.83 14.48 -3.10
N ASP A 154 -4.71 15.23 -2.45
CA ASP A 154 -4.51 16.66 -2.22
C ASP A 154 -3.37 16.84 -1.18
N PRO A 155 -2.24 17.50 -1.52
CA PRO A 155 -1.13 17.68 -0.60
C PRO A 155 -1.52 18.47 0.66
N TYR A 156 -2.57 19.27 0.60
CA TYR A 156 -3.07 20.08 1.72
C TYR A 156 -4.21 19.42 2.50
N VAL A 157 -4.52 18.13 2.22
CA VAL A 157 -5.60 17.42 2.92
C VAL A 157 -5.37 17.41 4.44
N PHE A 158 -4.12 17.22 4.88
CA PHE A 158 -3.79 17.21 6.30
C PHE A 158 -3.97 18.59 6.94
N ASP A 159 -3.50 19.66 6.27
CA ASP A 159 -3.60 21.03 6.79
C ASP A 159 -5.07 21.48 6.93
N ARG A 160 -5.93 21.03 6.02
CA ARG A 160 -7.36 21.36 6.03
C ARG A 160 -8.17 20.52 7.01
N GLU A 161 -7.90 19.21 7.08
CA GLU A 161 -8.74 18.27 7.85
C GLU A 161 -8.18 17.90 9.22
N GLY A 162 -6.88 18.12 9.44
CA GLY A 162 -6.16 17.60 10.61
C GLY A 162 -6.11 16.07 10.62
N LEU A 163 -5.70 15.51 11.76
CA LEU A 163 -5.64 14.07 11.97
C LEU A 163 -7.04 13.48 12.18
N LYS A 164 -7.43 12.53 11.32
CA LYS A 164 -8.71 11.79 11.35
C LYS A 164 -8.49 10.28 11.37
N GLU A 165 -9.53 9.53 11.75
CA GLU A 165 -9.51 8.06 11.78
C GLU A 165 -9.47 7.45 10.37
N CYS A 166 -10.13 8.10 9.40
CA CYS A 166 -10.02 7.79 7.99
C CYS A 166 -10.28 9.02 7.09
N TYR A 167 -9.82 8.91 5.85
CA TYR A 167 -10.01 9.90 4.78
C TYR A 167 -10.60 9.22 3.54
N VAL A 168 -11.27 9.99 2.69
CA VAL A 168 -11.88 9.49 1.44
C VAL A 168 -11.31 10.26 0.27
N PHE A 169 -10.70 9.56 -0.67
CA PHE A 169 -10.15 10.09 -1.91
C PHE A 169 -10.96 9.57 -3.09
N LYS A 170 -11.62 10.49 -3.80
CA LYS A 170 -12.47 10.19 -4.96
C LYS A 170 -11.78 10.66 -6.25
N PRO A 171 -12.08 10.03 -7.40
CA PRO A 171 -11.69 10.58 -8.71
C PRO A 171 -12.24 12.01 -8.88
N LYS A 172 -11.47 12.93 -9.46
CA LYS A 172 -11.90 14.33 -9.61
C LYS A 172 -12.99 14.47 -10.66
N ASN A 173 -12.81 13.79 -11.79
CA ASN A 173 -13.79 13.77 -12.87
C ASN A 173 -14.06 12.33 -13.31
N PRO A 174 -15.14 11.69 -12.83
CA PRO A 174 -15.48 10.30 -13.14
C PRO A 174 -15.67 10.02 -14.64
N ASP A 175 -16.05 11.04 -15.43
CA ASP A 175 -16.26 10.88 -16.87
C ASP A 175 -14.94 10.78 -17.66
N VAL A 176 -13.88 11.39 -17.11
CA VAL A 176 -12.52 11.41 -17.70
C VAL A 176 -11.64 10.32 -17.08
N GLU A 177 -11.70 10.17 -15.75
CA GLU A 177 -10.95 9.20 -14.96
C GLU A 177 -11.69 7.86 -14.84
N LYS A 178 -12.04 7.29 -16.00
CA LYS A 178 -12.70 5.99 -16.05
C LYS A 178 -11.81 4.91 -15.42
N ASP A 179 -12.45 4.01 -14.68
CA ASP A 179 -11.82 2.90 -13.96
C ASP A 179 -10.87 3.35 -12.83
N CYS A 180 -10.95 4.61 -12.37
CA CYS A 180 -10.23 5.09 -11.19
C CYS A 180 -10.96 4.70 -9.91
N PRO A 181 -10.29 4.02 -8.96
CA PRO A 181 -10.93 3.62 -7.72
C PRO A 181 -11.20 4.83 -6.81
N THR A 182 -12.23 4.71 -5.98
CA THR A 182 -12.34 5.48 -4.74
C THR A 182 -11.55 4.79 -3.64
N ILE A 183 -10.79 5.55 -2.85
CA ILE A 183 -9.98 5.03 -1.74
C ILE A 183 -10.53 5.57 -0.42
N ILE A 184 -10.91 4.68 0.49
CA ILE A 184 -11.07 5.00 1.91
C ILE A 184 -9.76 4.59 2.59
N HIS A 185 -9.08 5.55 3.20
CA HIS A 185 -7.77 5.35 3.82
C HIS A 185 -7.89 5.51 5.34
N PHE A 186 -7.92 4.38 6.05
CA PHE A 186 -7.84 4.33 7.50
C PHE A 186 -6.39 4.46 7.94
N VAL A 187 -6.17 5.24 9.00
CA VAL A 187 -4.84 5.47 9.56
C VAL A 187 -4.81 5.03 11.02
N LEU A 188 -3.68 4.53 11.47
CA LEU A 188 -3.48 4.21 12.88
C LEU A 188 -3.39 5.51 13.70
N ALA A 189 -4.46 5.83 14.43
CA ALA A 189 -4.54 7.02 15.30
C ALA A 189 -5.55 6.81 16.43
N ASN A 190 -5.14 7.12 17.68
CA ASN A 190 -5.99 7.06 18.86
C ASN A 190 -6.68 8.40 19.13
N ILE A 191 -7.83 8.63 18.46
CA ILE A 191 -8.59 9.89 18.50
C ILE A 191 -9.85 9.75 19.35
N ASN A 192 -10.98 9.30 18.78
CA ASN A 192 -12.23 9.20 19.54
C ASN A 192 -12.22 8.00 20.48
N PHE A 193 -11.42 6.97 20.22
CA PHE A 193 -11.31 5.80 21.07
C PHE A 193 -10.91 6.13 22.53
N ARG A 194 -10.16 7.22 22.74
CA ARG A 194 -9.87 7.76 24.09
C ARG A 194 -11.12 8.11 24.88
N LYS A 195 -12.16 8.60 24.20
CA LYS A 195 -13.40 9.12 24.80
C LYS A 195 -14.55 8.12 24.75
N TYR A 196 -14.57 7.23 23.77
CA TYR A 196 -15.69 6.32 23.50
C TYR A 196 -15.26 4.85 23.56
N LYS A 197 -16.11 4.00 24.12
CA LYS A 197 -15.89 2.54 24.17
C LYS A 197 -16.54 1.79 23.02
N ALA A 198 -17.57 2.38 22.41
CA ALA A 198 -18.20 1.94 21.17
C ALA A 198 -18.72 3.18 20.42
N PRO A 199 -19.02 3.11 19.11
CA PRO A 199 -19.54 4.25 18.37
C PRO A 199 -20.76 4.87 19.07
N GLY A 200 -20.68 6.16 19.40
CA GLY A 200 -21.72 6.90 20.13
C GLY A 200 -21.86 6.57 21.63
N VAL A 201 -21.04 5.68 22.19
CA VAL A 201 -21.09 5.28 23.61
C VAL A 201 -19.86 5.80 24.36
N PRO A 202 -19.99 6.86 25.19
CA PRO A 202 -18.87 7.44 25.91
C PRO A 202 -18.34 6.51 27.00
N ARG A 203 -17.07 6.71 27.37
CA ARG A 203 -16.44 6.10 28.54
C ARG A 203 -16.82 6.89 29.79
N GLU A 204 -17.28 6.20 30.82
CA GLU A 204 -17.79 6.84 32.03
C GLU A 204 -16.78 6.73 33.17
N THR A 205 -16.33 5.51 33.47
CA THR A 205 -15.47 5.23 34.62
C THR A 205 -14.04 5.71 34.38
N LYS A 206 -13.27 5.85 35.47
CA LYS A 206 -11.86 6.25 35.39
C LYS A 206 -11.03 5.16 34.70
N GLU A 207 -11.30 3.90 35.04
CA GLU A 207 -10.63 2.72 34.51
C GLU A 207 -10.87 2.60 32.99
N GLU A 208 -12.10 2.84 32.54
CA GLU A 208 -12.43 2.83 31.10
C GLU A 208 -11.63 3.88 30.31
N LYS A 209 -11.34 5.04 30.92
CA LYS A 209 -10.57 6.11 30.28
C LYS A 209 -9.08 5.80 30.27
N GLU A 210 -8.55 5.29 31.39
CA GLU A 210 -7.13 4.90 31.52
C GLU A 210 -6.71 3.79 30.54
N ILE A 211 -7.59 2.83 30.23
CA ILE A 211 -7.26 1.80 29.24
C ILE A 211 -7.09 2.37 27.83
N ALA A 212 -7.78 3.47 27.50
CA ALA A 212 -7.76 4.08 26.18
C ALA A 212 -6.81 5.28 26.08
N ASP A 213 -6.26 5.73 27.20
CA ASP A 213 -5.29 6.81 27.26
C ASP A 213 -3.86 6.27 27.05
N PHE A 214 -3.43 6.24 25.79
CA PHE A 214 -2.09 5.82 25.38
C PHE A 214 -1.75 6.38 24.00
N ASP A 215 -0.47 6.62 23.77
CA ASP A 215 0.06 7.05 22.48
C ASP A 215 0.60 5.84 21.71
N ILE A 216 0.66 5.94 20.38
CA ILE A 216 1.19 4.86 19.53
C ILE A 216 2.69 5.03 19.29
N PHE A 217 3.08 6.22 18.84
CA PHE A 217 4.42 6.58 18.39
C PHE A 217 5.11 7.61 19.29
N ASP A 218 4.34 8.44 20.01
CA ASP A 218 4.89 9.50 20.87
C ASP A 218 5.49 8.97 22.19
N ASP A 219 5.05 7.80 22.65
CA ASP A 219 5.57 7.15 23.85
C ASP A 219 6.91 6.43 23.56
N PRO A 220 8.04 6.83 24.18
CA PRO A 220 9.33 6.19 23.97
C PRO A 220 9.37 4.73 24.47
N GLU A 221 8.50 4.36 25.42
CA GLU A 221 8.35 2.99 25.93
C GLU A 221 7.21 2.24 25.23
N SER A 222 6.71 2.78 24.12
CA SER A 222 5.61 2.20 23.36
C SER A 222 5.89 0.75 22.97
N PRO A 223 4.98 -0.20 23.28
CA PRO A 223 5.11 -1.57 22.84
C PRO A 223 4.78 -1.77 21.34
N PHE A 224 4.42 -0.70 20.62
CA PHE A 224 3.89 -0.76 19.25
C PHE A 224 4.96 -0.52 18.15
N SER A 225 6.24 -0.54 18.53
CA SER A 225 7.35 -0.46 17.58
C SER A 225 7.36 -1.65 16.62
N THR A 226 7.71 -1.40 15.35
CA THR A 226 7.87 -2.42 14.30
C THR A 226 8.85 -3.53 14.69
N PHE A 227 9.80 -3.26 15.57
CA PHE A 227 10.79 -4.23 16.03
C PHE A 227 10.34 -5.06 17.25
N ASN A 228 9.21 -4.72 17.87
CA ASN A 228 8.70 -5.47 19.01
C ASN A 228 7.76 -6.59 18.56
N PHE A 229 8.02 -7.81 19.07
CA PHE A 229 7.24 -9.01 18.77
C PHE A 229 6.53 -9.60 20.00
N GLN A 230 6.70 -8.99 21.18
CA GLN A 230 6.06 -9.44 22.41
C GLN A 230 5.00 -8.43 22.85
N TYR A 231 3.75 -8.88 22.88
CA TYR A 231 2.61 -8.04 23.23
C TYR A 231 1.95 -8.58 24.51
N PRO A 232 2.10 -7.87 25.65
CA PRO A 232 1.26 -8.13 26.81
C PRO A 232 -0.21 -8.00 26.44
N ASN A 233 -1.09 -8.73 27.14
CA ASN A 233 -2.53 -8.73 26.87
C ASN A 233 -3.14 -7.32 26.81
N GLN A 234 -2.64 -6.38 27.61
CA GLN A 234 -3.10 -5.00 27.60
C GLN A 234 -2.67 -4.25 26.32
N ALA A 235 -1.41 -4.38 25.88
CA ALA A 235 -0.94 -3.77 24.64
C ALA A 235 -1.71 -4.34 23.42
N PHE A 236 -1.87 -5.68 23.39
CA PHE A 236 -2.64 -6.34 22.34
C PHE A 236 -4.09 -5.81 22.29
N LYS A 237 -4.79 -5.81 23.42
CA LYS A 237 -6.18 -5.31 23.50
C LYS A 237 -6.28 -3.84 23.10
N ARG A 238 -5.36 -2.99 23.56
CA ARG A 238 -5.35 -1.57 23.20
C ARG A 238 -5.32 -1.35 21.69
N LEU A 239 -4.35 -1.95 20.99
CA LEU A 239 -4.21 -1.78 19.55
C LEU A 239 -5.34 -2.48 18.77
N HIS A 240 -5.75 -3.67 19.22
CA HIS A 240 -6.86 -4.42 18.64
C HIS A 240 -8.18 -3.64 18.73
N ASP A 241 -8.56 -3.24 19.94
CA ASP A 241 -9.81 -2.55 20.23
C ASP A 241 -9.83 -1.16 19.60
N LEU A 242 -8.68 -0.47 19.52
CA LEU A 242 -8.55 0.80 18.82
C LEU A 242 -8.94 0.67 17.34
N MET A 243 -8.36 -0.30 16.63
CA MET A 243 -8.64 -0.47 15.21
C MET A 243 -10.04 -1.04 14.96
N HIS A 244 -10.51 -1.90 15.85
CA HIS A 244 -11.90 -2.37 15.85
C HIS A 244 -12.88 -1.20 15.99
N PHE A 245 -12.65 -0.33 16.98
CA PHE A 245 -13.45 0.86 17.21
C PHE A 245 -13.40 1.82 16.02
N ASN A 246 -12.21 2.20 15.54
CA ASN A 246 -12.06 3.14 14.42
C ASN A 246 -12.79 2.63 13.18
N THR A 247 -12.73 1.32 12.91
CA THR A 247 -13.45 0.71 11.78
C THR A 247 -14.96 0.80 11.96
N LEU A 248 -15.48 0.42 13.13
CA LEU A 248 -16.92 0.49 13.41
C LEU A 248 -17.45 1.93 13.44
N ASN A 249 -16.67 2.85 13.98
CA ASN A 249 -17.03 4.26 14.13
C ASN A 249 -17.19 4.95 12.77
N ASN A 250 -16.55 4.43 11.71
CA ASN A 250 -16.63 4.96 10.35
C ASN A 250 -17.38 4.03 9.38
N ILE A 251 -18.25 3.13 9.90
CA ILE A 251 -18.99 2.19 9.06
C ILE A 251 -19.90 2.90 8.04
N ASP A 252 -20.43 4.08 8.38
CA ASP A 252 -21.31 4.82 7.47
C ASP A 252 -20.53 5.46 6.32
N VAL A 253 -19.25 5.82 6.52
CA VAL A 253 -18.35 6.24 5.44
C VAL A 253 -18.18 5.11 4.42
N ILE A 254 -17.97 3.88 4.92
CA ILE A 254 -17.85 2.68 4.07
C ILE A 254 -19.14 2.43 3.31
N LYS A 255 -20.29 2.46 3.98
CA LYS A 255 -21.61 2.27 3.34
C LYS A 255 -21.84 3.32 2.24
N ASN A 256 -21.57 4.59 2.53
CA ASN A 256 -21.74 5.66 1.56
C ASN A 256 -20.87 5.46 0.32
N ALA A 257 -19.59 5.10 0.50
CA ALA A 257 -18.72 4.80 -0.63
C ALA A 257 -19.18 3.58 -1.44
N ILE A 258 -19.77 2.56 -0.79
CA ILE A 258 -20.36 1.40 -1.47
C ILE A 258 -21.57 1.84 -2.31
N VAL A 259 -22.47 2.68 -1.76
CA VAL A 259 -23.62 3.23 -2.48
C VAL A 259 -23.16 3.97 -3.74
N GLU A 260 -22.19 4.89 -3.59
CA GLU A 260 -21.62 5.64 -4.71
C GLU A 260 -20.96 4.72 -5.75
N SER A 261 -20.24 3.69 -5.30
CA SER A 261 -19.61 2.70 -6.19
C SER A 261 -20.65 1.89 -6.98
N ILE A 262 -21.82 1.61 -6.38
CA ILE A 262 -22.93 0.96 -7.08
C ILE A 262 -23.53 1.89 -8.13
N GLU A 263 -23.71 3.18 -7.81
CA GLU A 263 -24.20 4.17 -8.75
C GLU A 263 -23.26 4.38 -9.94
N TYR A 264 -21.96 4.49 -9.67
CA TYR A 264 -20.92 4.55 -10.70
C TYR A 264 -21.00 3.32 -11.64
N ARG A 265 -21.09 2.11 -11.08
CA ARG A 265 -21.19 0.87 -11.87
C ARG A 265 -22.46 0.75 -12.71
N ARG A 266 -23.58 1.35 -12.27
CA ARG A 266 -24.81 1.39 -13.09
C ARG A 266 -24.61 2.21 -14.37
N GLN A 267 -23.79 3.25 -14.32
CA GLN A 267 -23.47 4.11 -15.46
C GLN A 267 -22.26 3.59 -16.26
N ASN A 268 -21.36 2.87 -15.59
CA ASN A 268 -20.11 2.35 -16.13
C ASN A 268 -19.99 0.83 -15.84
N PRO A 269 -20.71 -0.03 -16.59
CA PRO A 269 -20.63 -1.48 -16.40
C PRO A 269 -19.20 -1.97 -16.60
N SER A 270 -18.71 -2.80 -15.68
CA SER A 270 -17.34 -3.33 -15.69
C SER A 270 -17.02 -4.01 -17.02
N ARG A 271 -15.95 -3.57 -17.70
CA ARG A 271 -15.49 -4.13 -18.98
C ARG A 271 -14.70 -5.43 -18.84
N CYS A 272 -14.43 -5.88 -17.60
CA CYS A 272 -13.48 -6.94 -17.35
C CYS A 272 -14.12 -8.34 -17.46
N SER A 273 -14.68 -8.64 -18.63
CA SER A 273 -14.76 -10.01 -19.13
C SER A 273 -13.68 -10.15 -20.21
N VAL A 274 -12.47 -10.57 -19.83
CA VAL A 274 -11.49 -11.00 -20.83
C VAL A 274 -11.96 -12.35 -21.33
N SER A 275 -12.71 -12.38 -22.43
CA SER A 275 -12.95 -13.63 -23.16
C SER A 275 -11.66 -14.04 -23.88
N LEU A 276 -11.49 -15.34 -24.12
CA LEU A 276 -10.38 -15.85 -24.95
C LEU A 276 -10.38 -15.18 -26.34
N SER A 277 -11.54 -14.86 -26.90
CA SER A 277 -11.67 -14.14 -28.17
C SER A 277 -11.08 -12.73 -28.13
N ASN A 278 -11.13 -12.02 -26.99
CA ASN A 278 -10.49 -10.71 -26.84
C ASN A 278 -8.95 -10.79 -26.86
N VAL A 279 -8.38 -11.93 -26.46
CA VAL A 279 -6.93 -12.19 -26.51
C VAL A 279 -6.48 -12.53 -27.93
N GLU A 280 -7.26 -13.35 -28.64
CA GLU A 280 -6.97 -13.76 -30.02
C GLU A 280 -7.06 -12.61 -31.01
N ALA A 281 -8.10 -11.77 -30.91
CA ALA A 281 -8.26 -10.60 -31.78
C ALA A 281 -7.04 -9.65 -31.72
N ARG A 282 -6.42 -9.49 -30.54
CA ARG A 282 -5.26 -8.61 -30.35
C ARG A 282 -3.94 -9.17 -30.89
N ARG A 283 -3.79 -10.50 -31.05
CA ARG A 283 -2.64 -11.09 -31.77
C ARG A 283 -2.60 -10.61 -33.23
N PHE A 284 -3.75 -10.32 -33.83
CA PHE A 284 -3.83 -9.83 -35.20
C PHE A 284 -3.56 -8.32 -35.29
N PHE A 285 -4.10 -7.50 -34.38
CA PHE A 285 -3.88 -6.05 -34.40
C PHE A 285 -2.42 -5.65 -34.13
N ASN A 286 -1.70 -6.34 -33.24
CA ASN A 286 -0.27 -6.03 -33.02
C ASN A 286 0.61 -6.36 -34.24
N LYS A 287 0.17 -7.25 -35.15
CA LYS A 287 0.86 -7.52 -36.42
C LYS A 287 0.75 -6.36 -37.40
N GLU A 288 -0.36 -5.62 -37.40
CA GLU A 288 -0.55 -4.48 -38.31
C GLU A 288 0.27 -3.25 -37.88
N PHE A 289 0.45 -3.03 -36.58
CA PHE A 289 1.27 -1.92 -36.06
C PHE A 289 2.78 -2.12 -36.28
N LEU A 290 3.26 -3.37 -36.34
CA LEU A 290 4.66 -3.69 -36.65
C LEU A 290 4.99 -3.62 -38.15
N ASN A 291 3.98 -3.57 -39.03
CA ASN A 291 4.14 -3.60 -40.49
C ASN A 291 3.99 -2.23 -41.16
N LYS A 292 3.77 -1.14 -40.42
CA LYS A 292 3.80 0.20 -41.00
C LYS A 292 5.23 0.75 -40.93
N PRO A 293 5.89 1.04 -42.07
CA PRO A 293 7.16 1.74 -42.06
C PRO A 293 6.94 3.13 -41.46
N THR A 294 7.78 3.52 -40.51
CA THR A 294 7.90 4.91 -40.08
C THR A 294 8.31 5.75 -41.28
N ALA A 295 7.45 6.69 -41.68
CA ALA A 295 7.76 7.75 -42.62
C ALA A 295 8.52 8.89 -41.92
#